data_AF-A0A352HSK1-F1
#
_entry.id   AF-A0A352HSK1-F1
#
_cell.length_a   1.000
_cell.length_b   1.000
_cell.length_c   1.000
_cell.angle_alpha   90.00
_cell.angle_beta   90.00
_cell.angle_gamma   90.00
#
_symmetry.space_group_name_H-M   'P 1'
#
loop_
_entity.id
_entity.type
_entity.pdbx_description
1 polymer ?
#
loop_
_entity_poly.entity_id
_entity_poly.type
_entity_poly.pdbx_seq_one_letter_code
_entity_poly.pdbx_strand_id
1 'polypeptide(L)'
;VTLRKSYGGSHIVMSCKQLRGDMNYAWPSAEIAVMGAAGAAGILYAKDGKKAKTEAAAAKEAGKEDEAKKIMADYKEHIKEKEQEYNDLFCTPFNAAKYGYIDDVIEPRNTRFRVIRALEQLRTKKLVNPAKKHGNIPL
;
A
#
# COMPACT_ATOMS: atom_id res chain seq x y z
N VAL A 1 6.74 9.07 -10.90
CA VAL A 1 5.68 9.89 -10.26
C VAL A 1 4.51 8.98 -9.93
N THR A 2 4.14 8.87 -8.67
CA THR A 2 3.00 8.07 -8.22
C THR A 2 1.74 8.94 -8.21
N LEU A 3 0.78 8.62 -9.08
CA LEU A 3 -0.44 9.43 -9.25
C LEU A 3 -1.52 9.08 -8.23
N ARG A 4 -1.71 7.78 -7.98
CA ARG A 4 -2.76 7.25 -7.10
C ARG A 4 -2.26 5.97 -6.40
N LYS A 5 -2.69 4.80 -6.85
CA LYS A 5 -2.45 3.52 -6.15
C LYS A 5 -1.05 2.98 -6.39
N SER A 6 -0.36 2.60 -5.32
CA SER A 6 0.96 1.98 -5.36
C SER A 6 1.10 1.01 -4.18
N TYR A 7 0.87 -0.28 -4.44
CA TYR A 7 0.73 -1.28 -3.39
C TYR A 7 1.76 -2.41 -3.50
N GLY A 8 2.41 -2.73 -2.39
CA GLY A 8 3.23 -3.93 -2.22
C GLY A 8 4.28 -4.13 -3.32
N GLY A 9 4.33 -5.32 -3.91
CA GLY A 9 5.29 -5.65 -4.97
C GLY A 9 5.19 -4.75 -6.20
N SER A 10 3.99 -4.28 -6.55
CA SER A 10 3.81 -3.37 -7.69
C SER A 10 4.48 -2.01 -7.44
N HIS A 11 4.50 -1.52 -6.20
CA HIS A 11 5.22 -0.31 -5.83
C HIS A 11 6.72 -0.46 -6.11
N ILE A 12 7.28 -1.62 -5.74
CA ILE A 12 8.69 -1.92 -5.94
C ILE A 12 9.00 -1.97 -7.44
N VAL A 13 8.26 -2.77 -8.20
CA VAL A 13 8.46 -2.98 -9.65
C VAL A 13 8.34 -1.68 -10.44
N MET A 14 7.45 -0.76 -10.03
CA MET A 14 7.24 0.55 -10.68
C MET A 14 8.31 1.59 -10.30
N SER A 15 9.58 1.16 -10.24
CA SER A 15 10.76 2.00 -10.01
C SER A 15 10.70 2.80 -8.69
N CYS A 16 10.49 2.10 -7.57
CA CYS A 16 10.64 2.71 -6.26
C CYS A 16 12.09 3.20 -6.02
N LYS A 17 12.29 4.02 -4.98
CA LYS A 17 13.61 4.55 -4.61
C LYS A 17 14.62 3.43 -4.33
N GLN A 18 14.17 2.34 -3.72
CA GLN A 18 14.99 1.18 -3.36
C GLN A 18 15.51 0.41 -4.59
N LEU A 19 14.79 0.45 -5.72
CA LEU A 19 15.29 -0.03 -7.02
C LEU A 19 16.22 0.98 -7.72
N ARG A 20 16.72 1.99 -7.00
CA ARG A 20 17.58 3.07 -7.49
C ARG A 20 16.85 4.07 -8.39
N GLY A 21 15.55 4.28 -8.15
CA GLY A 21 14.83 5.43 -8.70
C GLY A 21 15.50 6.74 -8.26
N ASP A 22 15.83 7.59 -9.24
CA ASP A 22 16.53 8.85 -8.99
C ASP A 22 15.68 9.89 -8.29
N MET A 23 14.51 10.16 -8.87
CA MET A 23 13.56 11.17 -8.40
C MET A 23 12.16 10.54 -8.33
N ASN A 24 11.66 10.40 -7.12
CA ASN A 24 10.41 9.72 -6.79
C ASN A 24 9.44 10.75 -6.20
N TYR A 25 8.53 11.26 -7.04
CA TYR A 25 7.47 12.15 -6.59
C TYR A 25 6.15 11.39 -6.39
N ALA A 26 5.31 11.87 -5.48
CA ALA A 26 3.93 11.41 -5.32
C ALA A 26 2.95 12.58 -5.36
N TRP A 27 1.73 12.35 -5.83
CA TRP A 27 0.62 13.29 -5.65
C TRP A 27 0.03 13.15 -4.24
N PRO A 28 -0.67 14.17 -3.70
CA PRO A 28 -1.37 14.06 -2.42
C PRO A 28 -2.42 12.94 -2.41
N SER A 29 -3.00 12.63 -3.58
CA SER A 29 -3.96 11.53 -3.78
C SER A 29 -3.32 10.15 -3.88
N ALA A 30 -2.00 10.03 -3.70
CA ALA A 30 -1.30 8.77 -3.83
C ALA A 30 -1.47 7.89 -2.59
N GLU A 31 -1.83 6.63 -2.80
CA GLU A 31 -1.97 5.61 -1.77
C GLU A 31 -0.73 4.71 -1.87
N ILE A 32 0.20 4.83 -0.91
CA ILE A 32 1.44 4.04 -0.88
C ILE A 32 1.45 3.16 0.37
N ALA A 33 1.15 1.88 0.20
CA ALA A 33 1.02 0.93 1.30
C ALA A 33 1.44 -0.50 0.89
N VAL A 34 1.49 -1.41 1.86
CA VAL A 34 1.86 -2.82 1.60
C VAL A 34 0.77 -3.52 0.78
N MET A 35 -0.50 -3.25 1.09
CA MET A 35 -1.67 -3.77 0.38
C MET A 35 -2.88 -2.87 0.63
N GLY A 36 -4.02 -3.15 -0.01
CA GLY A 36 -5.26 -2.42 0.25
C GLY A 36 -5.86 -2.74 1.62
N ALA A 37 -6.63 -1.81 2.18
CA ALA A 37 -7.18 -1.89 3.54
C ALA A 37 -7.96 -3.18 3.83
N ALA A 38 -8.81 -3.63 2.93
CA ALA A 38 -9.57 -4.88 3.13
C ALA A 38 -8.66 -6.11 3.31
N GLY A 39 -7.59 -6.20 2.50
CA GLY A 39 -6.59 -7.25 2.65
C GLY A 39 -5.80 -7.12 3.94
N ALA A 40 -5.42 -5.90 4.31
CA ALA A 40 -4.67 -5.63 5.53
C ALA A 40 -5.50 -5.94 6.78
N ALA A 41 -6.74 -5.46 6.86
CA ALA A 41 -7.65 -5.70 7.98
C ALA A 41 -7.94 -7.19 8.14
N GLY A 42 -8.14 -7.92 7.03
CA GLY A 42 -8.33 -9.36 7.04
C GLY A 42 -7.16 -10.15 7.63
N ILE A 43 -5.93 -9.66 7.46
CA ILE A 43 -4.73 -10.28 8.03
C ILE A 43 -4.52 -9.85 9.50
N LEU A 44 -4.64 -8.56 9.79
CA LEU A 44 -4.42 -8.01 11.13
C LEU A 44 -5.44 -8.55 12.15
N TYR A 45 -6.71 -8.65 11.75
CA TYR A 45 -7.83 -9.08 12.59
C TYR A 45 -8.30 -10.51 12.28
N ALA A 46 -7.41 -11.33 11.70
CA ALA A 46 -7.72 -12.72 11.34
C ALA A 46 -8.14 -13.57 12.56
N LYS A 47 -7.59 -13.28 13.75
CA LYS A 47 -7.93 -13.97 15.00
C LYS A 47 -9.36 -13.68 15.44
N ASP A 48 -9.79 -12.43 15.34
CA ASP A 48 -11.12 -12.00 15.74
C ASP A 48 -12.17 -12.57 14.79
N GLY A 49 -11.85 -12.64 13.49
CA GLY A 49 -12.67 -13.33 12.50
C GLY A 49 -12.79 -14.84 12.74
N LYS A 50 -11.75 -15.49 13.27
CA LYS A 50 -11.84 -16.91 13.66
C LYS A 50 -12.74 -17.08 14.88
N LYS A 51 -12.59 -16.25 15.92
CA LYS A 51 -13.44 -16.28 17.12
C LYS A 51 -14.91 -16.08 16.77
N ALA A 52 -15.23 -15.02 16.01
CA ALA A 52 -16.60 -14.73 15.59
C ALA A 52 -17.23 -15.88 14.80
N LYS A 53 -16.47 -16.56 13.93
CA LYS A 53 -16.95 -17.75 13.20
C LYS A 53 -17.23 -18.93 14.13
N THR A 54 -16.38 -19.17 15.12
CA THR A 54 -16.58 -20.25 16.11
C THR A 54 -17.81 -19.98 16.97
N GLU A 55 -17.97 -18.75 17.46
CA GLU A 55 -19.12 -18.34 18.27
C GLU A 55 -20.43 -18.39 17.47
N ALA A 56 -20.41 -17.93 16.21
CA ALA A 56 -21.56 -18.04 15.32
C ALA A 56 -21.92 -19.50 14.99
N ALA A 57 -20.95 -20.39 14.85
CA ALA A 57 -21.20 -21.82 14.64
C ALA A 57 -21.84 -22.47 15.88
N ALA A 58 -21.33 -22.18 17.09
CA ALA A 58 -21.90 -22.67 18.33
C ALA A 58 -23.34 -22.16 18.56
N ALA A 59 -23.61 -20.88 18.26
CA ALA A 59 -24.96 -20.31 18.34
C ALA A 59 -25.93 -20.97 17.35
N LYS A 60 -25.45 -21.33 16.15
CA LYS A 60 -26.24 -22.03 15.13
C LYS A 60 -26.56 -23.47 15.53
N GLU A 61 -25.59 -24.18 16.11
CA GLU A 61 -25.80 -25.53 16.66
C GLU A 61 -26.80 -25.53 17.83
N ALA A 62 -26.84 -24.44 18.62
CA ALA A 62 -27.82 -24.26 19.69
C ALA A 62 -29.21 -23.81 19.20
N GLY A 63 -29.46 -23.73 17.89
CA GLY A 63 -30.74 -23.32 17.31
C GLY A 63 -31.02 -21.80 17.36
N LYS A 64 -30.02 -20.98 17.73
CA LYS A 64 -30.14 -19.52 17.85
C LYS A 64 -29.61 -18.83 16.60
N GLU A 65 -30.35 -18.94 15.49
CA GLU A 65 -29.92 -18.37 14.21
C GLU A 65 -29.79 -16.85 14.23
N ASP A 66 -30.63 -16.14 14.99
CA ASP A 66 -30.59 -14.68 15.09
C ASP A 66 -29.33 -14.19 15.83
N GLU A 67 -28.89 -14.93 16.85
CA GLU A 67 -27.66 -14.64 17.59
C GLU A 67 -26.42 -14.87 16.71
N ALA A 68 -26.40 -15.97 15.93
CA ALA A 68 -25.34 -16.24 14.96
C ALA A 68 -25.23 -15.15 13.88
N LYS A 69 -26.36 -14.63 13.37
CA LYS A 69 -26.37 -13.52 12.41
C LYS A 69 -25.85 -12.22 13.03
N LYS A 70 -26.20 -11.95 14.29
CA LYS A 70 -25.76 -10.75 15.01
C LYS A 70 -24.25 -10.74 15.21
N ILE A 71 -23.66 -11.83 15.69
CA ILE A 71 -22.20 -11.97 15.87
C ILE A 71 -21.44 -11.68 14.58
N MET A 72 -21.93 -12.21 13.46
CA MET A 72 -21.32 -12.00 12.15
C MET A 72 -21.54 -10.59 11.59
N ALA A 73 -22.63 -9.92 11.96
CA ALA A 73 -22.88 -8.52 11.61
C ALA A 73 -21.94 -7.59 12.39
N ASP A 74 -21.83 -7.79 13.71
CA ASP A 74 -20.95 -7.03 14.60
C ASP A 74 -19.48 -7.14 14.14
N TYR A 75 -19.04 -8.34 13.78
CA TYR A 75 -17.70 -8.55 13.21
C TYR A 75 -17.48 -7.82 11.88
N LYS A 76 -18.49 -7.79 11.00
CA LYS A 76 -18.40 -7.06 9.72
C LYS A 76 -18.30 -5.56 9.94
N GLU A 77 -19.04 -5.00 10.88
CA GLU A 77 -18.94 -3.59 11.23
C GLU A 77 -17.57 -3.26 11.80
N HIS A 78 -17.06 -4.12 12.71
CA HIS A 78 -15.72 -3.96 13.27
C HIS A 78 -14.64 -3.96 12.19
N ILE A 79 -14.66 -4.92 11.26
CA ILE A 79 -13.70 -4.95 10.15
C ILE A 79 -13.81 -3.71 9.27
N LYS A 80 -15.03 -3.25 8.97
CA LYS A 80 -15.24 -2.05 8.16
C LYS A 80 -14.66 -0.79 8.82
N GLU A 81 -14.81 -0.66 10.14
CA GLU A 81 -14.18 0.42 10.90
C GLU A 81 -12.64 0.32 10.82
N LYS A 82 -12.09 -0.88 10.98
CA LYS A 82 -10.64 -1.11 10.87
C LYS A 82 -10.09 -0.90 9.46
N GLU A 83 -10.88 -1.14 8.42
CA GLU A 83 -10.51 -0.80 7.05
C GLU A 83 -10.43 0.72 6.86
N GLN A 84 -11.36 1.47 7.42
CA GLN A 84 -11.33 2.94 7.37
C GLN A 84 -10.13 3.49 8.12
N GLU A 85 -9.89 3.01 9.35
CA GLU A 85 -8.72 3.36 10.14
C GLU A 85 -7.41 3.08 9.39
N TYR A 86 -7.31 1.92 8.72
CA TYR A 86 -6.14 1.59 7.91
C TYR A 86 -5.97 2.53 6.71
N ASN A 87 -7.06 2.88 6.03
CA ASN A 87 -7.00 3.83 4.92
C ASN A 87 -6.49 5.20 5.37
N ASP A 88 -7.03 5.72 6.47
CA ASP A 88 -6.67 7.05 6.96
C ASP A 88 -5.20 7.10 7.43
N LEU A 89 -4.74 6.03 8.07
CA LEU A 89 -3.36 5.96 8.59
C LEU A 89 -2.33 5.64 7.50
N PHE A 90 -2.62 4.71 6.60
CA PHE A 90 -1.61 4.10 5.71
C PHE A 90 -1.80 4.40 4.23
N CYS A 91 -3.02 4.67 3.76
CA CYS A 91 -3.28 4.94 2.34
C CYS A 91 -3.00 6.40 1.97
N THR A 92 -1.84 6.90 2.37
CA THR A 92 -1.37 8.27 2.11
C THR A 92 0.11 8.25 1.68
N PRO A 93 0.62 9.28 0.97
CA PRO A 93 2.01 9.32 0.55
C PRO A 93 2.95 9.78 1.68
N PHE A 94 2.41 10.34 2.76
CA PHE A 94 3.18 11.00 3.80
C PHE A 94 4.02 10.05 4.65
N ASN A 95 3.54 8.82 4.85
CA ASN A 95 4.33 7.79 5.51
C ASN A 95 5.58 7.47 4.68
N ALA A 96 5.44 7.31 3.36
CA ALA A 96 6.58 7.08 2.47
C ALA A 96 7.53 8.30 2.45
N ALA A 97 7.00 9.53 2.49
CA ALA A 97 7.80 10.75 2.56
C ALA A 97 8.63 10.82 3.85
N LYS A 98 8.04 10.46 5.01
CA LYS A 98 8.71 10.46 6.31
C LYS A 98 9.97 9.58 6.32
N TYR A 99 9.94 8.46 5.60
CA TYR A 99 11.08 7.55 5.48
C TYR A 99 12.02 7.87 4.31
N GLY A 100 11.76 8.92 3.53
CA GLY A 100 12.56 9.27 2.35
C GLY A 100 12.41 8.27 1.19
N TYR A 101 11.34 7.48 1.15
CA TYR A 101 11.04 6.57 0.03
C TYR A 101 10.52 7.33 -1.20
N ILE A 102 10.05 8.56 -0.99
CA ILE A 102 9.76 9.53 -2.02
C ILE A 102 10.49 10.83 -1.67
N ASP A 103 10.89 11.58 -2.70
CA ASP A 103 11.64 12.82 -2.58
C ASP A 103 10.73 14.02 -2.28
N ASP A 104 9.50 14.02 -2.79
CA ASP A 104 8.55 15.12 -2.57
C ASP A 104 7.09 14.68 -2.83
N VAL A 105 6.16 15.33 -2.13
CA VAL A 105 4.72 15.26 -2.40
C VAL A 105 4.32 16.53 -3.15
N ILE A 106 3.96 16.39 -4.43
CA ILE A 106 3.77 17.52 -5.35
C ILE A 106 2.32 17.64 -5.80
N GLU A 107 1.82 18.87 -5.94
CA GLU A 107 0.52 19.09 -6.58
C GLU A 107 0.52 18.59 -8.04
N PRO A 108 -0.60 18.04 -8.53
CA PRO A 108 -0.69 17.50 -9.90
C PRO A 108 -0.22 18.47 -10.99
N ARG A 109 -0.60 19.75 -10.89
CA ARG A 109 -0.21 20.81 -11.84
C ARG A 109 1.31 21.06 -11.90
N ASN A 110 2.03 20.78 -10.81
CA ASN A 110 3.47 21.00 -10.72
C ASN A 110 4.29 19.83 -11.30
N THR A 111 3.64 18.74 -11.71
CA THR A 111 4.32 17.55 -12.24
C THR A 111 5.24 17.88 -13.41
N ARG A 112 4.76 18.64 -14.40
CA ARG A 112 5.58 19.03 -15.57
C ARG A 112 6.84 19.78 -15.15
N PHE A 113 6.69 20.79 -14.30
CA PHE A 113 7.80 21.60 -13.80
C PHE A 113 8.83 20.75 -13.04
N ARG A 114 8.37 19.88 -12.13
CA ARG A 114 9.23 18.99 -11.33
C ARG A 114 9.97 17.96 -12.18
N VAL A 115 9.33 17.41 -13.21
CA VAL A 115 9.94 16.45 -14.13
C VAL A 115 11.02 17.12 -14.98
N ILE A 116 10.76 18.30 -15.54
CA ILE A 116 11.75 19.04 -16.35
C ILE A 116 13.03 19.27 -15.53
N ARG A 117 12.90 19.82 -14.32
CA ARG A 117 14.07 20.09 -13.44
C ARG A 117 14.80 18.82 -13.03
N ALA A 118 14.08 17.74 -12.75
CA ALA A 118 14.69 16.44 -12.44
C ALA A 118 15.53 15.94 -13.63
N LEU A 119 15.02 16.01 -14.85
CA LEU A 119 15.74 15.58 -16.05
C LEU A 119 16.96 16.48 -16.32
N GLU A 120 16.83 17.79 -16.14
CA GLU A 120 17.96 18.73 -16.27
C GLU A 120 19.08 18.41 -15.28
N GLN A 121 18.74 18.15 -14.02
CA GLN A 121 19.70 17.78 -12.98
C GLN A 121 20.37 16.43 -13.25
N LEU A 122 19.63 15.46 -13.78
CA LEU A 122 20.11 14.11 -14.05
C LEU A 122 20.84 13.99 -15.40
N ARG A 123 20.89 15.05 -16.21
CA ARG A 123 21.46 15.05 -17.58
C ARG A 123 22.88 14.49 -17.65
N THR A 124 23.69 14.72 -16.62
CA THR A 124 25.10 14.31 -16.59
C THR A 124 25.36 13.13 -15.66
N LYS A 125 24.31 12.46 -15.17
CA LYS A 125 24.46 11.33 -14.25
C LYS A 125 25.22 10.20 -14.94
N LYS A 126 26.29 9.73 -14.28
CA LYS A 126 27.05 8.53 -14.68
C LYS A 126 26.93 7.48 -13.58
N LEU A 127 26.75 6.22 -13.98
CA LEU A 127 26.72 5.07 -13.07
C LEU A 127 27.69 4.02 -13.56
N VAL A 128 28.29 3.30 -12.61
CA VAL A 128 29.13 2.14 -12.88
C VAL A 128 28.36 0.89 -12.46
N ASN A 129 28.32 -0.08 -13.36
CA ASN A 129 27.75 -1.40 -13.08
C ASN A 129 28.88 -2.42 -12.81
N PRO A 130 28.61 -3.47 -12.02
CA PRO A 130 29.58 -4.56 -11.85
C PRO A 130 30.00 -5.19 -13.17
N ALA A 131 31.28 -5.53 -13.31
CA ALA A 131 31.83 -6.16 -14.50
C ALA A 131 31.24 -7.58 -14.69
N LYS A 132 30.67 -7.85 -15.87
CA LYS A 132 30.08 -9.14 -16.24
C LYS A 132 30.02 -9.30 -17.77
N LYS A 133 29.96 -10.54 -18.27
CA LYS A 133 29.75 -10.80 -19.70
C LYS A 133 28.35 -10.36 -20.15
N HIS A 134 27.31 -10.78 -19.41
CA HIS A 134 25.91 -10.40 -19.59
C HIS A 134 25.13 -10.60 -18.28
N GLY A 135 23.86 -10.19 -18.23
CA GLY A 135 22.94 -10.55 -17.14
C GLY A 135 22.35 -11.95 -17.30
N ASN A 136 21.64 -12.42 -16.28
CA ASN A 136 20.83 -13.65 -16.31
C ASN A 136 19.42 -13.32 -15.82
N ILE A 137 18.66 -12.60 -16.64
CA ILE A 137 17.27 -12.26 -16.33
C ILE A 137 16.41 -13.52 -16.46
N PRO A 138 15.36 -13.70 -15.62
CA PRO A 138 14.39 -14.78 -15.84
C PRO A 138 13.80 -14.73 -17.26
N LEU A 139 13.77 -15.89 -17.93
CA LEU A 139 13.19 -16.08 -19.27
C LEU A 139 11.77 -16.65 -19.18
#